data_AF-A0A6M4X4I2-F1
#
_entry.id   AF-A0A6M4X4I2-F1
#
_cell.length_a   1.000
_cell.length_b   1.000
_cell.length_c   1.000
_cell.angle_alpha   90.00
_cell.angle_beta   90.00
_cell.angle_gamma   90.00
#
_symmetry.space_group_name_H-M   'P 1'
#
loop_
_entity.id
_entity.type
_entity.pdbx_description
1 polymer ?
#
loop_
_entity_poly.entity_id
_entity_poly.type
_entity_poly.pdbx_seq_one_letter_code
_entity_poly.pdbx_strand_id
1 'polypeptide(L)'
;MGLLAVEFLCDLADPRACQEWAEQALGAGDLEGADVSRANAVKILARLRVPAHTDLRGVVLAGEDLSYRDFSGVDLTRADLTDALLIGADLSGAVLRDARLAGARLDGADLTGADLRGADMRRARLIRTDLTGARVGGGHWRRAALIGATTGPGLPGTPELATAAFAPGMAVDFGFRPSAVGVPYGFDMRTSRLPEPLSWSPDGELLAVGGEDGGVLVCDAATGTVLRTLQGHTARVYAVKFRERVLATGSADGTVRLWDPVSGACRQVLRVHESGVWPVALDAVLATGCDDRKVRVWDLARRRVTAVLEGHADRVYAVAFAADGSWLASASWDGRVVIWRDGTAAHRLTGHTGKVWTAAAHPRRPLLATAGDDRTVRLWDARTGRELAALTGHTGRVLAVAFSPDGARLASGGEDGTVRLWEVPADGPAALRATLVGLPGGWAALAPSGGYKYEGDVTGEFWHVVGMCRFEPGELDGHLKGVRNVPSADPLE
;
A
#
# COMPACT_ATOMS: atom_id res chain seq x y z
N MET A 1 -10.30 33.87 -1.85
CA MET A 1 -10.74 35.27 -2.11
C MET A 1 -12.03 35.37 -2.90
N GLY A 2 -12.40 34.43 -3.78
CA GLY A 2 -13.61 34.55 -4.63
C GLY A 2 -14.97 34.46 -3.92
N LEU A 3 -15.11 33.59 -2.91
CA LEU A 3 -16.38 33.40 -2.16
C LEU A 3 -16.88 34.70 -1.49
N LEU A 4 -15.99 35.41 -0.81
CA LEU A 4 -16.29 36.68 -0.12
C LEU A 4 -16.80 37.78 -1.06
N ALA A 5 -16.33 37.82 -2.32
CA ALA A 5 -16.75 38.83 -3.29
C ALA A 5 -18.15 38.56 -3.85
N VAL A 6 -18.51 37.29 -4.05
CA VAL A 6 -19.85 36.89 -4.53
C VAL A 6 -20.89 37.06 -3.41
N GLU A 7 -20.54 36.71 -2.17
CA GLU A 7 -21.38 36.94 -0.99
C GLU A 7 -21.70 38.43 -0.83
N PHE A 8 -20.68 39.27 -0.87
CA PHE A 8 -20.84 40.73 -0.80
C PHE A 8 -21.69 41.28 -1.93
N LEU A 9 -21.52 40.80 -3.17
CA LEU A 9 -22.31 41.25 -4.32
C LEU A 9 -23.78 40.85 -4.22
N CYS A 10 -24.07 39.60 -3.83
CA CYS A 10 -25.44 39.10 -3.72
C CYS A 10 -26.22 39.71 -2.56
N ASP A 11 -25.54 40.11 -1.48
CA ASP A 11 -26.18 40.76 -0.33
C ASP A 11 -26.46 42.26 -0.58
N LEU A 12 -25.77 42.89 -1.56
CA LEU A 12 -25.90 44.33 -1.86
C LEU A 12 -26.71 44.64 -3.13
N ALA A 13 -26.74 43.73 -4.11
CA ALA A 13 -27.35 43.93 -5.42
C ALA A 13 -28.78 43.36 -5.51
N ASP A 14 -29.58 43.89 -6.45
CA ASP A 14 -30.94 43.41 -6.69
C ASP A 14 -30.92 41.94 -7.21
N PRO A 15 -31.66 41.01 -6.57
CA PRO A 15 -31.67 39.60 -6.97
C PRO A 15 -32.08 39.35 -8.42
N ARG A 16 -32.97 40.18 -8.99
CA ARG A 16 -33.38 40.04 -10.41
C ARG A 16 -32.28 40.51 -11.35
N ALA A 17 -31.62 41.63 -11.05
CA ALA A 17 -30.47 42.08 -11.84
C ALA A 17 -29.30 41.08 -11.82
N CYS A 18 -29.03 40.46 -10.67
CA CYS A 18 -28.04 39.39 -10.55
C CYS A 18 -28.42 38.15 -11.36
N GLN A 19 -29.70 37.79 -11.39
CA GLN A 19 -30.22 36.70 -12.19
C GLN A 19 -30.12 37.01 -13.69
N GLU A 20 -30.58 38.17 -14.15
CA GLU A 20 -30.52 38.59 -15.56
C GLU A 20 -29.08 38.64 -16.08
N TRP A 21 -28.15 39.15 -15.27
CA TRP A 21 -26.72 39.15 -15.60
C TRP A 21 -26.17 37.72 -15.72
N ALA A 22 -26.50 36.85 -14.77
CA ALA A 22 -26.04 35.47 -14.79
C ALA A 22 -26.60 34.71 -16.00
N GLU A 23 -27.87 34.90 -16.34
CA GLU A 23 -28.49 34.32 -17.54
C GLU A 23 -27.83 34.81 -18.84
N GLN A 24 -27.51 36.11 -18.93
CA GLN A 24 -26.77 36.66 -20.07
C GLN A 24 -25.33 36.13 -20.18
N ALA A 25 -24.62 36.04 -19.05
CA ALA A 25 -23.27 35.51 -18.99
C ALA A 25 -23.20 34.02 -19.37
N LEU A 26 -24.26 33.26 -19.10
CA LEU A 26 -24.38 31.86 -19.52
C LEU A 26 -24.82 31.69 -20.99
N GLY A 27 -25.53 32.67 -21.56
CA GLY A 27 -26.00 32.65 -22.96
C GLY A 27 -25.02 33.24 -24.00
N ALA A 28 -23.97 33.95 -23.56
CA ALA A 28 -22.93 34.46 -24.45
C ALA A 28 -21.98 33.31 -24.86
N GLY A 29 -22.05 32.88 -26.13
CA GLY A 29 -21.19 31.81 -26.68
C GLY A 29 -19.68 32.10 -26.58
N ASP A 30 -18.86 31.11 -26.93
CA ASP A 30 -17.38 31.03 -26.77
C ASP A 30 -16.61 32.32 -27.15
N LEU A 31 -16.60 33.30 -26.24
CA LEU A 31 -15.76 34.49 -26.29
C LEU A 31 -14.57 34.30 -25.34
N GLU A 32 -13.36 34.69 -25.77
CA GLU A 32 -12.16 34.62 -24.92
C GLU A 32 -12.38 35.41 -23.61
N GLY A 33 -12.26 34.73 -22.46
CA GLY A 33 -12.54 35.28 -21.12
C GLY A 33 -13.92 34.93 -20.54
N ALA A 34 -14.79 34.24 -21.30
CA ALA A 34 -16.13 33.85 -20.84
C ALA A 34 -16.14 32.85 -19.67
N ASP A 35 -15.08 32.04 -19.49
CA ASP A 35 -15.06 30.98 -18.47
C ASP A 35 -15.17 31.51 -17.04
N VAL A 36 -14.49 32.63 -16.73
CA VAL A 36 -14.55 33.26 -15.40
C VAL A 36 -15.92 33.86 -15.14
N SER A 37 -16.51 34.50 -16.16
CA SER A 37 -17.86 35.07 -16.07
C SER A 37 -18.94 34.00 -15.91
N ARG A 38 -18.81 32.86 -16.62
CA ARG A 38 -19.70 31.70 -16.50
C ARG A 38 -19.57 31.02 -15.13
N ALA A 39 -18.34 30.86 -14.62
CA ALA A 39 -18.12 30.36 -13.27
C ALA A 39 -18.72 31.29 -12.20
N ASN A 40 -18.58 32.62 -12.38
CA ASN A 40 -19.19 33.60 -11.46
C ASN A 40 -20.72 33.62 -11.56
N ALA A 41 -21.28 33.49 -12.76
CA ALA A 41 -22.73 33.36 -12.96
C ALA A 41 -23.28 32.11 -12.25
N VAL A 42 -22.58 30.98 -12.34
CA VAL A 42 -22.92 29.76 -11.58
C VAL A 42 -22.87 30.01 -10.07
N LYS A 43 -21.90 30.79 -9.56
CA LYS A 43 -21.80 31.14 -8.12
C LYS A 43 -22.95 32.05 -7.66
N ILE A 44 -23.30 33.05 -8.46
CA ILE A 44 -24.41 33.98 -8.17
C ILE A 44 -25.75 33.23 -8.16
N LEU A 45 -26.02 32.42 -9.20
CA LEU A 45 -27.23 31.58 -9.24
C LEU A 45 -27.27 30.55 -8.10
N ALA A 46 -26.10 30.10 -7.62
CA ALA A 46 -26.01 29.21 -6.44
C ALA A 46 -26.59 29.91 -5.22
N ARG A 47 -26.13 31.14 -4.98
CA ARG A 47 -26.56 31.94 -3.83
C ARG A 47 -28.04 32.27 -3.90
N LEU A 48 -28.55 32.53 -5.10
CA LEU A 48 -29.96 32.84 -5.37
C LEU A 48 -30.85 31.59 -5.41
N ARG A 49 -30.29 30.37 -5.41
CA ARG A 49 -30.99 29.09 -5.54
C ARG A 49 -31.87 28.99 -6.79
N VAL A 50 -31.42 29.61 -7.89
CA VAL A 50 -32.11 29.58 -9.18
C VAL A 50 -31.52 28.43 -10.02
N PRO A 51 -32.34 27.54 -10.60
CA PRO A 51 -31.86 26.48 -11.50
C PRO A 51 -31.16 27.08 -12.73
N ALA A 52 -30.01 26.53 -13.10
CA ALA A 52 -29.28 26.95 -14.29
C ALA A 52 -29.64 26.02 -15.45
N HIS A 53 -30.72 26.30 -16.18
CA HIS A 53 -31.12 25.52 -17.36
C HIS A 53 -30.34 25.92 -18.63
N THR A 54 -29.01 26.05 -18.53
CA THR A 54 -28.17 26.60 -19.62
C THR A 54 -26.94 25.74 -19.89
N ASP A 55 -26.39 25.85 -21.11
CA ASP A 55 -25.15 25.22 -21.56
C ASP A 55 -23.93 25.63 -20.70
N LEU A 56 -23.32 24.67 -20.01
CA LEU A 56 -22.15 24.82 -19.15
C LEU A 56 -20.91 24.11 -19.71
N ARG A 57 -20.85 23.88 -21.03
CA ARG A 57 -19.70 23.23 -21.67
C ARG A 57 -18.39 23.96 -21.39
N GLY A 58 -17.37 23.21 -21.00
CA GLY A 58 -16.01 23.71 -20.77
C GLY A 58 -15.81 24.54 -19.49
N VAL A 59 -16.86 24.74 -18.67
CA VAL A 59 -16.75 25.58 -17.47
C VAL A 59 -15.78 24.99 -16.45
N VAL A 60 -15.01 25.83 -15.76
CA VAL A 60 -14.10 25.43 -14.67
C VAL A 60 -14.74 25.71 -13.33
N LEU A 61 -15.08 24.65 -12.61
CA LEU A 61 -15.74 24.61 -11.30
C LEU A 61 -14.99 23.70 -10.32
N ALA A 62 -13.68 23.54 -10.49
CA ALA A 62 -12.85 22.70 -9.65
C ALA A 62 -12.83 23.19 -8.19
N GLY A 63 -13.08 22.28 -7.25
CA GLY A 63 -13.11 22.52 -5.81
C GLY A 63 -14.32 23.32 -5.30
N GLU A 64 -15.29 23.63 -6.16
CA GLU A 64 -16.48 24.39 -5.78
C GLU A 64 -17.51 23.54 -5.03
N ASP A 65 -18.30 24.19 -4.16
CA ASP A 65 -19.46 23.56 -3.51
C ASP A 65 -20.73 23.80 -4.33
N LEU A 66 -21.23 22.71 -4.90
CA LEU A 66 -22.37 22.63 -5.79
C LEU A 66 -23.45 21.66 -5.24
N SER A 67 -23.44 21.43 -3.93
CA SER A 67 -24.35 20.51 -3.25
C SER A 67 -25.82 20.96 -3.39
N TYR A 68 -26.75 20.00 -3.53
CA TYR A 68 -28.21 20.18 -3.63
C TYR A 68 -28.70 21.04 -4.81
N ARG A 69 -27.86 21.19 -5.84
CA ARG A 69 -28.20 21.99 -7.03
C ARG A 69 -28.97 21.17 -8.05
N ASP A 70 -29.80 21.85 -8.82
CA ASP A 70 -30.47 21.30 -9.99
C ASP A 70 -29.66 21.60 -11.26
N PHE A 71 -29.07 20.55 -11.81
CA PHE A 71 -28.37 20.46 -13.09
C PHE A 71 -29.10 19.47 -14.03
N SER A 72 -30.38 19.22 -13.79
CA SER A 72 -31.15 18.30 -14.61
C SER A 72 -31.17 18.76 -16.08
N GLY A 73 -30.81 17.85 -16.99
CA GLY A 73 -30.74 18.10 -18.44
C GLY A 73 -29.65 19.08 -18.90
N VAL A 74 -28.74 19.52 -18.01
CA VAL A 74 -27.70 20.50 -18.34
C VAL A 74 -26.55 19.87 -19.14
N ASP A 75 -26.00 20.60 -20.12
CA ASP A 75 -24.80 20.20 -20.85
C ASP A 75 -23.52 20.69 -20.16
N LEU A 76 -22.79 19.75 -19.58
CA LEU A 76 -21.51 19.92 -18.88
C LEU A 76 -20.35 19.28 -19.68
N THR A 77 -20.49 19.13 -21.00
CA THR A 77 -19.44 18.51 -21.83
C THR A 77 -18.11 19.26 -21.66
N ARG A 78 -17.03 18.52 -21.35
CA ARG A 78 -15.68 19.04 -21.06
C ARG A 78 -15.57 19.99 -19.85
N ALA A 79 -16.57 20.06 -18.98
CA ALA A 79 -16.46 20.84 -17.75
C ALA A 79 -15.39 20.26 -16.79
N ASP A 80 -14.73 21.13 -16.04
CA ASP A 80 -13.78 20.75 -14.98
C ASP A 80 -14.46 20.89 -13.61
N LEU A 81 -14.79 19.76 -13.01
CA LEU A 81 -15.42 19.59 -11.70
C LEU A 81 -14.48 18.84 -10.74
N THR A 82 -13.17 18.93 -10.96
CA THR A 82 -12.16 18.23 -10.13
C THR A 82 -12.32 18.62 -8.66
N ASP A 83 -12.39 17.63 -7.77
CA ASP A 83 -12.58 17.78 -6.32
C ASP A 83 -13.82 18.63 -5.91
N ALA A 84 -14.82 18.82 -6.80
CA ALA A 84 -16.04 19.54 -6.49
C ALA A 84 -16.98 18.76 -5.54
N LEU A 85 -17.79 19.48 -4.75
CA LEU A 85 -18.83 18.91 -3.89
C LEU A 85 -20.18 18.97 -4.63
N LEU A 86 -20.75 17.81 -4.94
CA LEU A 86 -22.03 17.65 -5.63
C LEU A 86 -23.01 16.83 -4.76
N ILE A 87 -22.96 17.05 -3.45
CA ILE A 87 -23.72 16.24 -2.47
C ILE A 87 -25.20 16.54 -2.66
N GLY A 88 -26.01 15.53 -2.95
CA GLY A 88 -27.46 15.68 -3.15
C GLY A 88 -27.87 16.48 -4.40
N ALA A 89 -26.94 16.72 -5.33
CA ALA A 89 -27.25 17.44 -6.57
C ALA A 89 -28.13 16.58 -7.51
N ASP A 90 -29.06 17.21 -8.21
CA ASP A 90 -29.83 16.61 -9.28
C ASP A 90 -29.09 16.83 -10.61
N LEU A 91 -28.53 15.76 -11.17
CA LEU A 91 -27.86 15.69 -12.47
C LEU A 91 -28.63 14.76 -13.40
N SER A 92 -29.93 14.56 -13.16
CA SER A 92 -30.77 13.68 -13.97
C SER A 92 -30.79 14.16 -15.44
N GLY A 93 -30.48 13.27 -16.38
CA GLY A 93 -30.41 13.58 -17.80
C GLY A 93 -29.29 14.54 -18.22
N ALA A 94 -28.37 14.92 -17.33
CA ALA A 94 -27.26 15.82 -17.65
C ALA A 94 -26.27 15.19 -18.65
N VAL A 95 -25.64 16.02 -19.49
CA VAL A 95 -24.63 15.60 -20.47
C VAL A 95 -23.24 15.92 -19.94
N LEU A 96 -22.49 14.92 -19.48
CA LEU A 96 -21.18 15.03 -18.82
C LEU A 96 -20.05 14.42 -19.67
N ARG A 97 -20.14 14.55 -21.00
CA ARG A 97 -19.16 13.94 -21.91
C ARG A 97 -17.78 14.56 -21.73
N ASP A 98 -16.75 13.73 -21.60
CA ASP A 98 -15.36 14.17 -21.41
C ASP A 98 -15.16 15.16 -20.24
N ALA A 99 -16.09 15.19 -19.29
CA ALA A 99 -16.00 16.05 -18.10
C ALA A 99 -14.98 15.48 -17.10
N ARG A 100 -14.30 16.36 -16.35
CA ARG A 100 -13.35 15.97 -15.31
C ARG A 100 -14.00 16.05 -13.94
N LEU A 101 -14.32 14.90 -13.35
CA LEU A 101 -14.88 14.78 -12.00
C LEU A 101 -13.92 14.06 -11.05
N ALA A 102 -12.62 14.13 -11.32
CA ALA A 102 -11.64 13.42 -10.52
C ALA A 102 -11.67 13.92 -9.07
N GLY A 103 -11.88 13.01 -8.12
CA GLY A 103 -12.01 13.34 -6.69
C GLY A 103 -13.31 14.04 -6.27
N ALA A 104 -14.26 14.25 -7.19
CA ALA A 104 -15.55 14.87 -6.87
C ALA A 104 -16.39 14.01 -5.90
N ARG A 105 -17.23 14.66 -5.08
CA ARG A 105 -18.12 14.01 -4.11
C ARG A 105 -19.58 14.14 -4.52
N LEU A 106 -20.18 13.05 -4.98
CA LEU A 106 -21.56 12.96 -5.47
C LEU A 106 -22.47 12.19 -4.50
N ASP A 107 -22.24 12.35 -3.19
CA ASP A 107 -22.98 11.65 -2.15
C ASP A 107 -24.47 12.04 -2.21
N GLY A 108 -25.36 11.09 -2.51
CA GLY A 108 -26.82 11.29 -2.61
C GLY A 108 -27.29 12.01 -3.86
N ALA A 109 -26.42 12.20 -4.86
CA ALA A 109 -26.79 12.83 -6.12
C ALA A 109 -27.67 11.93 -7.01
N ASP A 110 -28.49 12.56 -7.86
CA ASP A 110 -29.28 11.88 -8.88
C ASP A 110 -28.56 12.01 -10.24
N LEU A 111 -28.13 10.91 -10.83
CA LEU A 111 -27.51 10.83 -12.16
C LEU A 111 -28.35 9.96 -13.11
N THR A 112 -29.66 9.85 -12.85
CA THR A 112 -30.56 9.04 -13.67
C THR A 112 -30.53 9.50 -15.13
N GLY A 113 -30.25 8.58 -16.05
CA GLY A 113 -30.16 8.89 -17.48
C GLY A 113 -29.00 9.81 -17.92
N ALA A 114 -28.07 10.15 -17.02
CA ALA A 114 -26.95 11.05 -17.35
C ALA A 114 -25.96 10.42 -18.37
N ASP A 115 -25.33 11.26 -19.19
CA ASP A 115 -24.37 10.85 -20.22
C ASP A 115 -22.92 11.12 -19.79
N LEU A 116 -22.27 10.13 -19.17
CA LEU A 116 -20.92 10.17 -18.60
C LEU A 116 -19.85 9.59 -19.55
N ARG A 117 -20.09 9.56 -20.87
CA ARG A 117 -19.14 8.98 -21.82
C ARG A 117 -17.83 9.78 -21.85
N GLY A 118 -16.69 9.09 -21.73
CA GLY A 118 -15.37 9.74 -21.68
C GLY A 118 -15.08 10.52 -20.39
N ALA A 119 -16.01 10.54 -19.42
CA ALA A 119 -15.82 11.29 -18.18
C ALA A 119 -14.68 10.71 -17.33
N ASP A 120 -13.90 11.57 -16.70
CA ASP A 120 -12.86 11.19 -15.75
C ASP A 120 -13.43 11.20 -14.32
N MET A 121 -13.70 10.01 -13.79
CA MET A 121 -14.27 9.77 -12.47
C MET A 121 -13.23 9.23 -11.48
N ARG A 122 -11.92 9.36 -11.77
CA ARG A 122 -10.87 8.80 -10.92
C ARG A 122 -10.97 9.37 -9.49
N ARG A 123 -10.93 8.50 -8.48
CA ARG A 123 -11.09 8.89 -7.05
C ARG A 123 -12.44 9.52 -6.68
N ALA A 124 -13.42 9.61 -7.60
CA ALA A 124 -14.72 10.19 -7.30
C ALA A 124 -15.48 9.33 -6.26
N ARG A 125 -16.28 9.97 -5.40
CA ARG A 125 -17.07 9.30 -4.36
C ARG A 125 -18.55 9.42 -4.66
N LEU A 126 -19.25 8.29 -4.72
CA LEU A 126 -20.66 8.18 -5.06
C LEU A 126 -21.37 7.33 -4.00
N ILE A 127 -21.83 7.94 -2.91
CA ILE A 127 -22.59 7.26 -1.85
C ILE A 127 -24.08 7.45 -2.06
N ARG A 128 -24.87 6.37 -2.14
CA ARG A 128 -26.34 6.44 -2.34
C ARG A 128 -26.74 7.29 -3.55
N THR A 129 -25.88 7.30 -4.57
CA THR A 129 -26.10 8.02 -5.83
C THR A 129 -26.95 7.16 -6.76
N ASP A 130 -27.92 7.75 -7.45
CA ASP A 130 -28.72 7.02 -8.45
C ASP A 130 -28.08 7.14 -9.83
N LEU A 131 -27.65 6.01 -10.41
CA LEU A 131 -27.05 5.91 -11.74
C LEU A 131 -27.95 5.13 -12.71
N THR A 132 -29.24 5.02 -12.42
CA THR A 132 -30.18 4.25 -13.25
C THR A 132 -30.26 4.83 -14.65
N GLY A 133 -29.88 4.04 -15.67
CA GLY A 133 -29.88 4.47 -17.06
C GLY A 133 -28.71 5.38 -17.47
N ALA A 134 -27.73 5.62 -16.59
CA ALA A 134 -26.55 6.41 -16.92
C ALA A 134 -25.66 5.72 -17.99
N ARG A 135 -25.07 6.49 -18.90
CA ARG A 135 -24.19 5.99 -19.98
C ARG A 135 -22.72 6.27 -19.64
N VAL A 136 -21.91 5.23 -19.41
CA VAL A 136 -20.53 5.39 -18.88
C VAL A 136 -19.41 5.00 -19.85
N GLY A 137 -19.73 4.73 -21.13
CA GLY A 137 -18.78 4.17 -22.10
C GLY A 137 -17.54 5.05 -22.31
N GLY A 138 -16.35 4.43 -22.30
CA GLY A 138 -15.07 5.13 -22.43
C GLY A 138 -14.66 6.01 -21.25
N GLY A 139 -15.42 6.00 -20.13
CA GLY A 139 -15.07 6.76 -18.92
C GLY A 139 -13.95 6.12 -18.09
N HIS A 140 -13.28 6.92 -17.26
CA HIS A 140 -12.18 6.50 -16.39
C HIS A 140 -12.60 6.44 -14.92
N TRP A 141 -12.81 5.24 -14.37
CA TRP A 141 -13.38 5.05 -13.03
C TRP A 141 -12.41 4.49 -11.98
N ARG A 142 -11.10 4.56 -12.23
CA ARG A 142 -10.09 3.98 -11.34
C ARG A 142 -10.15 4.65 -9.95
N ARG A 143 -10.35 3.86 -8.89
CA ARG A 143 -10.55 4.34 -7.50
C ARG A 143 -11.83 5.15 -7.26
N ALA A 144 -12.79 5.15 -8.19
CA ALA A 144 -14.12 5.66 -7.89
C ALA A 144 -14.80 4.76 -6.85
N ALA A 145 -15.46 5.31 -5.84
CA ALA A 145 -16.14 4.56 -4.78
C ALA A 145 -17.66 4.68 -4.94
N LEU A 146 -18.31 3.59 -5.34
CA LEU A 146 -19.77 3.50 -5.45
C LEU A 146 -20.30 2.70 -4.25
N ILE A 147 -20.88 3.40 -3.26
CA ILE A 147 -21.33 2.82 -1.99
C ILE A 147 -22.84 2.96 -1.87
N GLY A 148 -23.58 1.86 -1.93
CA GLY A 148 -25.04 1.89 -1.92
C GLY A 148 -25.65 2.65 -3.10
N ALA A 149 -24.91 2.81 -4.20
CA ALA A 149 -25.40 3.46 -5.41
C ALA A 149 -26.46 2.58 -6.11
N THR A 150 -27.55 3.19 -6.58
CA THR A 150 -28.58 2.52 -7.38
C THR A 150 -28.09 2.45 -8.82
N THR A 151 -28.13 1.28 -9.45
CA THR A 151 -27.69 1.09 -10.84
C THR A 151 -28.68 0.24 -11.62
N GLY A 152 -28.79 0.49 -12.93
CA GLY A 152 -29.60 -0.36 -13.81
C GLY A 152 -28.96 -1.75 -14.03
N PRO A 153 -29.76 -2.78 -14.38
CA PRO A 153 -29.24 -4.11 -14.65
C PRO A 153 -28.20 -4.05 -15.80
N GLY A 154 -26.96 -4.47 -15.52
CA GLY A 154 -25.86 -4.54 -16.48
C GLY A 154 -24.77 -3.47 -16.34
N LEU A 155 -25.05 -2.34 -15.67
CA LEU A 155 -24.05 -1.27 -15.46
C LEU A 155 -22.81 -1.73 -14.64
N PRO A 156 -22.96 -2.51 -13.55
CA PRO A 156 -21.81 -2.99 -12.76
C PRO A 156 -20.90 -3.99 -13.51
N GLY A 157 -21.36 -4.54 -14.63
CA GLY A 157 -20.61 -5.52 -15.44
C GLY A 157 -19.79 -4.90 -16.57
N THR A 158 -19.78 -3.57 -16.73
CA THR A 158 -19.05 -2.92 -17.83
C THR A 158 -17.54 -2.85 -17.54
N PRO A 159 -16.68 -2.98 -18.57
CA PRO A 159 -15.23 -2.93 -18.39
C PRO A 159 -14.73 -1.59 -17.83
N GLU A 160 -15.44 -0.49 -18.07
CA GLU A 160 -15.11 0.84 -17.54
C GLU A 160 -15.23 0.89 -16.02
N LEU A 161 -16.26 0.24 -15.46
CA LEU A 161 -16.54 0.21 -14.02
C LEU A 161 -15.78 -0.91 -13.29
N ALA A 162 -15.07 -1.79 -14.00
CA ALA A 162 -14.26 -2.87 -13.42
C ALA A 162 -13.11 -2.37 -12.50
N THR A 163 -12.76 -1.08 -12.59
CA THR A 163 -11.73 -0.43 -11.76
C THR A 163 -12.29 0.44 -10.63
N ALA A 164 -13.62 0.53 -10.52
CA ALA A 164 -14.33 1.18 -9.43
C ALA A 164 -14.56 0.21 -8.27
N ALA A 165 -14.58 0.74 -7.04
CA ALA A 165 -14.96 -0.01 -5.85
C ALA A 165 -16.48 0.01 -5.68
N PHE A 166 -17.15 -1.13 -5.86
CA PHE A 166 -18.57 -1.30 -5.57
C PHE A 166 -18.76 -1.88 -4.17
N ALA A 167 -19.54 -1.19 -3.34
CA ALA A 167 -20.07 -1.70 -2.09
C ALA A 167 -21.61 -1.69 -2.18
N PRO A 168 -22.26 -2.77 -2.68
CA PRO A 168 -23.71 -2.88 -2.60
C PRO A 168 -24.11 -2.83 -1.13
N GLY A 169 -25.19 -2.12 -0.82
CA GLY A 169 -25.63 -1.81 0.54
C GLY A 169 -25.50 -3.01 1.48
N MET A 170 -24.38 -3.06 2.19
CA MET A 170 -24.13 -4.05 3.23
C MET A 170 -24.71 -3.42 4.48
N ALA A 171 -25.49 -4.21 5.22
CA ALA A 171 -25.88 -3.87 6.58
C ALA A 171 -24.62 -3.39 7.31
N VAL A 172 -24.75 -2.24 7.98
CA VAL A 172 -23.75 -1.80 8.94
C VAL A 172 -23.76 -2.84 10.05
N ASP A 173 -22.93 -3.87 9.93
CA ASP A 173 -22.48 -4.57 11.12
C ASP A 173 -21.74 -3.52 11.93
N PHE A 174 -22.29 -3.20 13.09
CA PHE A 174 -21.59 -2.42 14.10
C PHE A 174 -20.36 -3.25 14.51
N GLY A 175 -19.28 -3.09 13.76
CA GLY A 175 -17.96 -3.44 14.21
C GLY A 175 -17.66 -2.51 15.36
N PHE A 176 -17.73 -3.04 16.59
CA PHE A 176 -17.07 -2.41 17.72
C PHE A 176 -15.66 -2.02 17.28
N ARG A 177 -15.22 -0.81 17.65
CA ARG A 177 -13.82 -0.35 17.48
C ARG A 177 -12.87 -1.55 17.66
N PRO A 178 -11.88 -1.78 16.77
CA PRO A 178 -11.04 -2.96 16.90
C PRO A 178 -10.47 -3.01 18.32
N SER A 179 -10.79 -4.09 19.02
CA SER A 179 -10.06 -4.50 20.21
C SER A 179 -8.60 -4.68 19.79
N ALA A 180 -7.75 -3.74 20.23
CA ALA A 180 -6.32 -3.66 19.97
C ALA A 180 -5.92 -3.62 18.48
N VAL A 181 -5.84 -2.42 17.90
CA VAL A 181 -4.85 -2.17 16.83
C VAL A 181 -3.48 -2.26 17.47
N GLY A 182 -2.92 -3.45 17.44
CA GLY A 182 -1.56 -3.73 17.84
C GLY A 182 -1.23 -5.09 17.27
N VAL A 183 -0.47 -5.13 16.18
CA VAL A 183 0.53 -6.20 16.13
C VAL A 183 1.50 -5.78 17.23
N PRO A 184 1.63 -6.47 18.36
CA PRO A 184 2.84 -6.27 19.14
C PRO A 184 3.98 -6.63 18.18
N TYR A 185 4.65 -5.61 17.65
CA TYR A 185 5.97 -5.76 17.07
C TYR A 185 6.79 -6.39 18.19
N GLY A 186 7.12 -7.65 17.99
CA GLY A 186 7.53 -8.47 19.11
C GLY A 186 7.56 -9.91 18.67
N PHE A 187 8.77 -10.44 18.71
CA PHE A 187 9.08 -11.85 18.90
C PHE A 187 7.95 -12.53 19.68
N ASP A 188 7.21 -13.44 19.04
CA ASP A 188 6.24 -14.25 19.77
C ASP A 188 7.02 -15.09 20.78
N MET A 189 6.90 -14.79 22.07
CA MET A 189 7.75 -15.40 23.11
C MET A 189 7.60 -16.92 23.23
N ARG A 190 6.45 -17.47 22.83
CA ARG A 190 6.23 -18.93 22.85
C ARG A 190 6.86 -19.63 21.66
N THR A 191 6.98 -18.94 20.53
CA THR A 191 7.37 -19.55 19.27
C THR A 191 8.69 -19.02 18.70
N SER A 192 9.19 -17.93 19.27
CA SER A 192 10.41 -17.21 18.88
C SER A 192 10.38 -16.71 17.44
N ARG A 193 9.23 -16.19 16.98
CA ARG A 193 8.93 -15.93 15.55
C ARG A 193 8.81 -14.45 15.25
N LEU A 194 9.28 -14.04 14.06
CA LEU A 194 8.90 -12.76 13.46
C LEU A 194 7.80 -12.97 12.43
N PRO A 195 6.66 -12.29 12.57
CA PRO A 195 5.69 -12.22 11.50
C PRO A 195 6.28 -11.41 10.33
N GLU A 196 5.79 -11.69 9.13
CA GLU A 196 5.82 -10.79 7.98
C GLU A 196 4.39 -10.27 7.74
N PRO A 197 3.79 -9.51 8.68
CA PRO A 197 2.37 -9.20 8.65
C PRO A 197 2.07 -8.05 7.69
N LEU A 198 3.09 -7.51 7.01
CA LEU A 198 2.99 -6.35 6.13
C LEU A 198 3.41 -6.72 4.72
N SER A 199 2.63 -6.27 3.74
CA SER A 199 3.01 -6.36 2.34
C SER A 199 2.40 -5.21 1.55
N TRP A 200 3.18 -4.64 0.65
CA TRP A 200 2.72 -3.66 -0.32
C TRP A 200 2.24 -4.38 -1.59
N SER A 201 1.21 -3.84 -2.23
CA SER A 201 0.85 -4.28 -3.58
C SER A 201 1.99 -3.96 -4.57
N PRO A 202 2.09 -4.67 -5.70
CA PRO A 202 3.18 -4.45 -6.66
C PRO A 202 3.22 -3.04 -7.25
N ASP A 203 2.09 -2.35 -7.29
CA ASP A 203 1.97 -0.95 -7.70
C ASP A 203 2.23 0.05 -6.55
N GLY A 204 2.42 -0.43 -5.31
CA GLY A 204 2.68 0.39 -4.13
C GLY A 204 1.47 1.16 -3.60
N GLU A 205 0.26 0.86 -4.09
CA GLU A 205 -0.95 1.63 -3.80
C GLU A 205 -1.77 1.08 -2.63
N LEU A 206 -1.59 -0.20 -2.30
CA LEU A 206 -2.22 -0.85 -1.18
C LEU A 206 -1.16 -1.35 -0.19
N LEU A 207 -1.48 -1.21 1.09
CA LEU A 207 -0.77 -1.83 2.19
C LEU A 207 -1.70 -2.84 2.86
N ALA A 208 -1.30 -4.11 2.92
CA ALA A 208 -2.03 -5.11 3.70
C ALA A 208 -1.32 -5.37 5.03
N VAL A 209 -2.10 -5.44 6.11
CA VAL A 209 -1.64 -5.62 7.48
C VAL A 209 -2.38 -6.78 8.15
N GLY A 210 -1.68 -7.84 8.52
CA GLY A 210 -2.21 -8.97 9.26
C GLY A 210 -2.32 -8.68 10.76
N GLY A 211 -3.47 -9.00 11.35
CA GLY A 211 -3.79 -8.81 12.76
C GLY A 211 -3.61 -10.08 13.60
N GLU A 212 -3.56 -9.90 14.92
CA GLU A 212 -3.47 -10.98 15.90
C GLU A 212 -4.78 -11.76 16.06
N ASP A 213 -5.91 -11.11 15.81
CA ASP A 213 -7.26 -11.67 15.85
C ASP A 213 -7.62 -12.49 14.60
N GLY A 214 -6.75 -12.50 13.57
CA GLY A 214 -7.04 -13.11 12.27
C GLY A 214 -7.57 -12.13 11.22
N GLY A 215 -7.84 -10.88 11.59
CA GLY A 215 -8.22 -9.83 10.65
C GLY A 215 -7.05 -9.45 9.75
N VAL A 216 -7.34 -9.04 8.51
CA VAL A 216 -6.34 -8.44 7.62
C VAL A 216 -6.85 -7.11 7.12
N LEU A 217 -6.18 -6.02 7.50
CA LEU A 217 -6.49 -4.69 7.01
C LEU A 217 -5.91 -4.52 5.61
N VAL A 218 -6.68 -3.92 4.71
CA VAL A 218 -6.19 -3.42 3.43
C VAL A 218 -6.37 -1.91 3.47
N CYS A 219 -5.24 -1.20 3.39
CA CYS A 219 -5.15 0.25 3.54
C CYS A 219 -4.71 0.89 2.23
N ASP A 220 -5.11 2.14 2.04
CA ASP A 220 -4.49 3.03 1.06
C ASP A 220 -3.06 3.35 1.52
N ALA A 221 -2.11 3.11 0.63
CA ALA A 221 -0.68 3.28 0.87
C ALA A 221 -0.27 4.70 1.29
N ALA A 222 -0.86 5.71 0.63
CA ALA A 222 -0.43 7.09 0.74
C ALA A 222 -1.02 7.78 1.97
N THR A 223 -2.29 7.47 2.28
CA THR A 223 -3.04 8.12 3.36
C THR A 223 -3.08 7.28 4.63
N GLY A 224 -2.79 5.98 4.55
CA GLY A 224 -2.96 5.04 5.65
C GLY A 224 -4.43 4.71 5.96
N THR A 225 -5.37 5.20 5.15
CA THR A 225 -6.80 4.99 5.37
C THR A 225 -7.14 3.51 5.18
N VAL A 226 -7.82 2.91 6.16
CA VAL A 226 -8.31 1.53 6.03
C VAL A 226 -9.43 1.52 4.98
N LEU A 227 -9.20 0.82 3.88
CA LEU A 227 -10.18 0.62 2.82
C LEU A 227 -11.07 -0.59 3.12
N ARG A 228 -10.50 -1.62 3.76
CA ARG A 228 -11.22 -2.86 4.08
C ARG A 228 -10.59 -3.61 5.24
N THR A 229 -11.42 -4.40 5.92
CA THR A 229 -10.99 -5.47 6.81
C THR A 229 -11.43 -6.81 6.24
N LEU A 230 -10.49 -7.71 5.96
CA LEU A 230 -10.73 -9.08 5.54
C LEU A 230 -10.84 -9.95 6.78
N GLN A 231 -11.97 -10.63 6.91
CA GLN A 231 -12.27 -11.50 8.05
C GLN A 231 -12.34 -12.95 7.58
N GLY A 232 -11.71 -13.86 8.31
CA GLY A 232 -11.82 -15.28 8.03
C GLY A 232 -10.78 -16.16 8.70
N HIS A 233 -9.58 -15.67 9.01
CA HIS A 233 -8.68 -16.44 9.87
C HIS A 233 -9.21 -16.45 11.30
N THR A 234 -9.00 -17.55 12.01
CA THR A 234 -9.46 -17.70 13.41
C THR A 234 -8.34 -17.48 14.42
N ALA A 235 -7.16 -17.12 13.94
CA ALA A 235 -5.98 -16.83 14.74
C ALA A 235 -5.02 -15.91 13.98
N ARG A 236 -3.98 -15.43 14.68
CA ARG A 236 -2.99 -14.48 14.18
C ARG A 236 -2.53 -14.75 12.75
N VAL A 237 -2.57 -13.70 11.93
CA VAL A 237 -2.00 -13.70 10.58
C VAL A 237 -0.51 -13.37 10.68
N TYR A 238 0.33 -14.35 10.36
CA TYR A 238 1.79 -14.21 10.48
C TYR A 238 2.43 -13.78 9.17
N ALA A 239 1.85 -14.13 8.02
CA ALA A 239 2.43 -13.81 6.72
C ALA A 239 1.38 -13.17 5.83
N VAL A 240 1.73 -12.05 5.22
CA VAL A 240 0.94 -11.36 4.21
C VAL A 240 1.82 -11.18 2.98
N LYS A 241 1.31 -11.57 1.80
CA LYS A 241 2.04 -11.45 0.53
C LYS A 241 1.11 -11.08 -0.62
N PHE A 242 1.45 -10.00 -1.30
CA PHE A 242 0.85 -9.65 -2.57
C PHE A 242 1.54 -10.34 -3.74
N ARG A 243 0.74 -10.71 -4.75
CA ARG A 243 1.19 -10.94 -6.11
C ARG A 243 0.08 -10.54 -7.07
N GLU A 244 0.39 -9.62 -7.97
CA GLU A 244 -0.59 -9.06 -8.92
C GLU A 244 -1.89 -8.64 -8.20
N ARG A 245 -3.02 -9.27 -8.53
CA ARG A 245 -4.36 -9.02 -7.97
C ARG A 245 -4.77 -10.04 -6.91
N VAL A 246 -3.81 -10.75 -6.32
CA VAL A 246 -4.04 -11.77 -5.30
C VAL A 246 -3.27 -11.38 -4.03
N LEU A 247 -3.96 -11.48 -2.90
CA LEU A 247 -3.36 -11.37 -1.58
C LEU A 247 -3.38 -12.76 -0.92
N ALA A 248 -2.21 -13.28 -0.54
CA ALA A 248 -2.11 -14.50 0.25
C ALA A 248 -1.82 -14.17 1.72
N THR A 249 -2.53 -14.84 2.62
CA THR A 249 -2.37 -14.67 4.07
C THR A 249 -2.18 -16.02 4.73
N GLY A 250 -1.11 -16.20 5.49
CA GLY A 250 -0.83 -17.39 6.30
C GLY A 250 -1.10 -17.12 7.77
N SER A 251 -1.80 -18.04 8.44
CA SER A 251 -2.22 -17.88 9.84
C SER A 251 -1.80 -19.04 10.73
N ALA A 252 -1.76 -18.76 12.03
CA ALA A 252 -1.66 -19.75 13.10
C ALA A 252 -2.79 -20.79 13.06
N ASP A 253 -3.92 -20.48 12.44
CA ASP A 253 -5.06 -21.39 12.31
C ASP A 253 -4.81 -22.58 11.36
N GLY A 254 -3.61 -22.65 10.78
CA GLY A 254 -3.19 -23.74 9.91
C GLY A 254 -3.62 -23.58 8.46
N THR A 255 -4.16 -22.41 8.10
CA THR A 255 -4.64 -22.12 6.76
C THR A 255 -3.82 -21.03 6.06
N VAL A 256 -3.76 -21.15 4.74
CA VAL A 256 -3.45 -20.03 3.85
C VAL A 256 -4.73 -19.63 3.13
N ARG A 257 -5.05 -18.35 3.14
CA ARG A 257 -6.20 -17.80 2.42
C ARG A 257 -5.73 -16.93 1.26
N LEU A 258 -6.43 -17.06 0.14
CA LEU A 258 -6.22 -16.22 -1.04
C LEU A 258 -7.42 -15.29 -1.19
N TRP A 259 -7.13 -14.00 -1.27
CA TRP A 259 -8.12 -12.95 -1.31
C TRP A 259 -8.02 -12.18 -2.61
N ASP A 260 -9.16 -11.69 -3.05
CA ASP A 260 -9.22 -10.51 -3.91
C ASP A 260 -9.09 -9.27 -3.00
N PRO A 261 -8.00 -8.49 -3.09
CA PRO A 261 -7.80 -7.34 -2.20
C PRO A 261 -8.78 -6.19 -2.49
N VAL A 262 -9.41 -6.15 -3.66
CA VAL A 262 -10.34 -5.09 -4.06
C VAL A 262 -11.75 -5.41 -3.56
N SER A 263 -12.28 -6.58 -3.92
CA SER A 263 -13.63 -6.99 -3.50
C SER A 263 -13.65 -7.48 -2.05
N GLY A 264 -12.51 -7.94 -1.52
CA GLY A 264 -12.41 -8.57 -0.21
C GLY A 264 -12.87 -10.04 -0.19
N ALA A 265 -13.27 -10.58 -1.35
CA ALA A 265 -13.73 -11.95 -1.43
C ALA A 265 -12.58 -12.93 -1.14
N CYS A 266 -12.81 -13.85 -0.20
CA CYS A 266 -11.94 -15.01 -0.02
C CYS A 266 -12.17 -15.95 -1.21
N ARG A 267 -11.20 -15.99 -2.13
CA ARG A 267 -11.26 -16.86 -3.32
C ARG A 267 -10.99 -18.32 -2.97
N GLN A 268 -10.15 -18.55 -1.97
CA GLN A 268 -9.69 -19.89 -1.62
C GLN A 268 -9.19 -19.99 -0.19
N VAL A 269 -9.43 -21.14 0.43
CA VAL A 269 -8.87 -21.54 1.72
C VAL A 269 -8.08 -22.83 1.53
N LEU A 270 -6.79 -22.79 1.83
CA LEU A 270 -5.87 -23.92 1.79
C LEU A 270 -5.58 -24.37 3.21
N ARG A 271 -5.95 -25.60 3.56
CA ARG A 271 -5.55 -26.21 4.84
C ARG A 271 -4.18 -26.84 4.65
N VAL A 272 -3.18 -26.33 5.34
CA VAL A 272 -1.78 -26.73 5.14
C VAL A 272 -1.32 -27.63 6.29
N HIS A 273 -1.43 -27.16 7.52
CA HIS A 273 -0.99 -27.91 8.70
C HIS A 273 -1.65 -27.40 9.98
N GLU A 274 -2.03 -28.30 10.89
CA GLU A 274 -2.80 -27.94 12.11
C GLU A 274 -2.04 -27.02 13.08
N SER A 275 -0.71 -27.09 13.10
CA SER A 275 0.12 -26.26 13.98
C SER A 275 0.35 -24.82 13.48
N GLY A 276 -0.16 -24.46 12.30
CA GLY A 276 0.00 -23.13 11.68
C GLY A 276 0.74 -23.17 10.33
N VAL A 277 0.64 -22.09 9.56
CA VAL A 277 1.44 -21.89 8.33
C VAL A 277 2.31 -20.66 8.50
N TRP A 278 3.62 -20.86 8.37
CA TRP A 278 4.58 -19.85 8.82
C TRP A 278 5.16 -19.04 7.66
N PRO A 279 6.19 -19.47 6.91
CA PRO A 279 6.59 -18.69 5.76
C PRO A 279 5.65 -19.00 4.60
N VAL A 280 5.13 -17.93 4.00
CA VAL A 280 4.36 -17.94 2.77
C VAL A 280 5.17 -17.16 1.75
N ALA A 281 5.54 -17.81 0.65
CA ALA A 281 6.07 -17.15 -0.53
C ALA A 281 5.11 -17.35 -1.69
N LEU A 282 4.82 -16.28 -2.42
CA LEU A 282 3.84 -16.28 -3.50
C LEU A 282 4.51 -15.87 -4.80
N ASP A 283 4.59 -16.81 -5.73
CA ASP A 283 4.87 -16.55 -7.15
C ASP A 283 3.77 -17.21 -8.01
N ALA A 284 4.08 -17.79 -9.18
CA ALA A 284 3.11 -18.53 -9.99
C ALA A 284 2.51 -19.72 -9.23
N VAL A 285 3.27 -20.19 -8.25
CA VAL A 285 2.89 -21.19 -7.25
C VAL A 285 3.03 -20.57 -5.85
N LEU A 286 2.35 -21.16 -4.87
CA LEU A 286 2.51 -20.81 -3.47
C LEU A 286 3.47 -21.81 -2.81
N ALA A 287 4.50 -21.33 -2.11
CA ALA A 287 5.33 -22.15 -1.25
C ALA A 287 5.03 -21.85 0.21
N THR A 288 4.92 -22.92 1.00
CA THR A 288 4.68 -22.84 2.45
C THR A 288 5.69 -23.70 3.19
N GLY A 289 6.36 -23.14 4.19
CA GLY A 289 7.16 -23.89 5.16
C GLY A 289 6.34 -24.33 6.36
N CYS A 290 6.77 -25.40 7.03
CA CYS A 290 6.03 -26.03 8.11
C CYS A 290 6.93 -26.49 9.28
N ASP A 291 6.35 -26.61 10.48
CA ASP A 291 6.98 -27.19 11.68
C ASP A 291 7.25 -28.69 11.49
N ASP A 292 6.53 -29.34 10.56
CA ASP A 292 6.79 -30.73 10.18
C ASP A 292 8.05 -30.92 9.31
N ARG A 293 8.83 -29.83 9.13
CA ARG A 293 10.14 -29.77 8.44
C ARG A 293 10.04 -29.80 6.91
N LYS A 294 8.82 -29.82 6.37
CA LYS A 294 8.59 -29.91 4.92
C LYS A 294 8.29 -28.54 4.33
N VAL A 295 8.66 -28.38 3.06
CA VAL A 295 8.18 -27.27 2.23
C VAL A 295 7.15 -27.82 1.25
N ARG A 296 5.97 -27.20 1.18
CA ARG A 296 4.91 -27.59 0.25
C ARG A 296 4.79 -26.54 -0.84
N VAL A 297 4.77 -26.99 -2.09
CA VAL A 297 4.51 -26.16 -3.26
C VAL A 297 3.10 -26.45 -3.74
N TRP A 298 2.33 -25.39 -3.95
CA TRP A 298 0.90 -25.44 -4.27
C TRP A 298 0.65 -24.83 -5.64
N ASP A 299 -0.10 -25.56 -6.47
CA ASP A 299 -0.70 -25.01 -7.68
C ASP A 299 -2.00 -24.29 -7.30
N LEU A 300 -2.01 -22.97 -7.51
CA LEU A 300 -3.12 -22.12 -7.13
C LEU A 300 -4.35 -22.33 -8.03
N ALA A 301 -4.17 -22.66 -9.30
CA ALA A 301 -5.25 -22.91 -10.24
C ALA A 301 -5.96 -24.25 -9.93
N ARG A 302 -5.17 -25.29 -9.64
CA ARG A 302 -5.66 -26.66 -9.40
C ARG A 302 -5.94 -26.95 -7.93
N ARG A 303 -5.61 -26.03 -7.03
CA ARG A 303 -5.88 -26.10 -5.57
C ARG A 303 -5.30 -27.34 -4.90
N ARG A 304 -4.10 -27.76 -5.32
CA ARG A 304 -3.45 -28.96 -4.79
C ARG A 304 -1.96 -28.75 -4.58
N VAL A 305 -1.41 -29.51 -3.63
CA VAL A 305 0.03 -29.66 -3.47
C VAL A 305 0.57 -30.35 -4.72
N THR A 306 1.54 -29.73 -5.37
CA THR A 306 2.25 -30.30 -6.53
C THR A 306 3.57 -30.94 -6.12
N ALA A 307 4.20 -30.43 -5.06
CA ALA A 307 5.43 -31.00 -4.52
C ALA A 307 5.48 -30.87 -3.00
N VAL A 308 6.03 -31.90 -2.35
CA VAL A 308 6.42 -31.90 -0.94
C VAL A 308 7.92 -32.10 -0.90
N LEU A 309 8.64 -31.06 -0.47
CA LEU A 309 10.09 -31.02 -0.46
C LEU A 309 10.58 -31.39 0.94
N GLU A 310 11.32 -32.50 1.01
CA GLU A 310 11.85 -33.06 2.25
C GLU A 310 13.38 -32.92 2.23
N GLY A 311 13.93 -32.21 3.21
CA GLY A 311 15.37 -31.95 3.26
C GLY A 311 15.88 -31.26 4.53
N HIS A 312 14.97 -30.72 5.35
CA HIS A 312 15.30 -30.14 6.65
C HIS A 312 15.12 -31.15 7.79
N ALA A 313 15.94 -30.99 8.82
CA ALA A 313 15.87 -31.80 10.04
C ALA A 313 14.97 -31.18 11.12
N ASP A 314 14.57 -29.92 10.97
CA ASP A 314 13.77 -29.15 11.92
C ASP A 314 12.89 -28.11 11.16
N ARG A 315 12.11 -27.30 11.88
CA ARG A 315 11.07 -26.39 11.35
C ARG A 315 11.61 -25.47 10.26
N VAL A 316 10.80 -25.17 9.25
CA VAL A 316 11.15 -24.23 8.18
C VAL A 316 10.61 -22.83 8.51
N TYR A 317 11.51 -21.85 8.61
CA TYR A 317 11.18 -20.48 9.03
C TYR A 317 11.07 -19.47 7.90
N ALA A 318 11.79 -19.68 6.79
CA ALA A 318 11.68 -18.81 5.63
C ALA A 318 11.62 -19.62 4.33
N VAL A 319 10.85 -19.11 3.36
CA VAL A 319 10.90 -19.55 1.98
C VAL A 319 10.97 -18.33 1.06
N ALA A 320 11.78 -18.40 0.01
CA ALA A 320 11.96 -17.30 -0.93
C ALA A 320 12.11 -17.81 -2.37
N PHE A 321 11.30 -17.29 -3.30
CA PHE A 321 11.43 -17.58 -4.71
C PHE A 321 12.45 -16.66 -5.37
N ALA A 322 13.19 -17.20 -6.34
CA ALA A 322 13.86 -16.40 -7.34
C ALA A 322 12.85 -15.53 -8.10
N ALA A 323 13.25 -14.34 -8.54
CA ALA A 323 12.36 -13.47 -9.31
C ALA A 323 11.91 -14.07 -10.66
N ASP A 324 12.72 -14.97 -11.22
CA ASP A 324 12.40 -15.71 -12.44
C ASP A 324 11.69 -17.05 -12.18
N GLY A 325 11.38 -17.36 -10.91
CA GLY A 325 10.77 -18.63 -10.49
C GLY A 325 11.66 -19.86 -10.68
N SER A 326 12.92 -19.71 -11.08
CA SER A 326 13.81 -20.83 -11.45
C SER A 326 14.32 -21.64 -10.25
N TRP A 327 14.25 -21.09 -9.04
CA TRP A 327 14.59 -21.78 -7.81
C TRP A 327 13.80 -21.25 -6.61
N LEU A 328 13.72 -22.08 -5.59
CA LEU A 328 13.13 -21.76 -4.28
C LEU A 328 14.19 -22.00 -3.22
N ALA A 329 14.38 -21.07 -2.30
CA ALA A 329 15.19 -21.29 -1.10
C ALA A 329 14.29 -21.57 0.11
N SER A 330 14.74 -22.41 1.02
CA SER A 330 14.14 -22.59 2.34
C SER A 330 15.20 -22.54 3.44
N ALA A 331 14.90 -21.82 4.51
CA ALA A 331 15.75 -21.68 5.69
C ALA A 331 15.07 -22.32 6.90
N SER A 332 15.85 -23.01 7.73
CA SER A 332 15.33 -23.81 8.84
C SER A 332 16.05 -23.58 10.14
N TRP A 333 15.37 -23.96 11.22
CA TRP A 333 15.92 -24.10 12.56
C TRP A 333 17.18 -24.97 12.56
N ASP A 334 17.28 -25.98 11.70
CA ASP A 334 18.41 -26.91 11.66
C ASP A 334 19.78 -26.28 11.27
N GLY A 335 19.81 -24.96 11.05
CA GLY A 335 21.01 -24.21 10.67
C GLY A 335 21.35 -24.32 9.19
N ARG A 336 20.47 -24.94 8.39
CA ARG A 336 20.69 -25.17 6.97
C ARG A 336 19.74 -24.34 6.13
N VAL A 337 20.22 -24.02 4.95
CA VAL A 337 19.43 -23.46 3.87
C VAL A 337 19.48 -24.43 2.70
N VAL A 338 18.33 -24.70 2.09
CA VAL A 338 18.25 -25.58 0.92
C VAL A 338 17.76 -24.78 -0.26
N ILE A 339 18.47 -24.89 -1.39
CA ILE A 339 18.04 -24.37 -2.68
C ILE A 339 17.44 -25.52 -3.47
N TRP A 340 16.19 -25.34 -3.88
CA TRP A 340 15.39 -26.29 -4.62
C TRP A 340 15.29 -25.88 -6.09
N ARG A 341 15.48 -26.84 -6.99
CA ARG A 341 15.22 -26.72 -8.44
C ARG A 341 14.47 -27.94 -8.92
N ASP A 342 13.41 -27.72 -9.70
CA ASP A 342 12.57 -28.78 -10.27
C ASP A 342 12.11 -29.83 -9.24
N GLY A 343 11.81 -29.37 -8.01
CA GLY A 343 11.37 -30.23 -6.92
C GLY A 343 12.47 -31.02 -6.20
N THR A 344 13.74 -30.79 -6.52
CA THR A 344 14.90 -31.48 -5.93
C THR A 344 15.83 -30.51 -5.20
N ALA A 345 16.52 -30.99 -4.16
CA ALA A 345 17.51 -30.20 -3.43
C ALA A 345 18.80 -30.04 -4.25
N ALA A 346 18.93 -28.93 -4.97
CA ALA A 346 20.09 -28.62 -5.80
C ALA A 346 21.32 -28.30 -4.95
N HIS A 347 21.15 -27.51 -3.88
CA HIS A 347 22.24 -27.16 -2.96
C HIS A 347 21.77 -27.19 -1.51
N ARG A 348 22.65 -27.67 -0.62
CA ARG A 348 22.49 -27.57 0.83
C ARG A 348 23.58 -26.65 1.35
N LEU A 349 23.20 -25.44 1.76
CA LEU A 349 24.12 -24.42 2.21
C LEU A 349 24.39 -24.61 3.71
N THR A 350 25.66 -24.77 4.04
CA THR A 350 26.14 -25.00 5.40
C THR A 350 27.13 -23.90 5.75
N GLY A 351 26.90 -23.19 6.85
CA GLY A 351 27.75 -22.09 7.28
C GLY A 351 27.23 -21.40 8.55
N HIS A 352 25.90 -21.32 8.70
CA HIS A 352 25.30 -20.82 9.93
C HIS A 352 25.54 -21.77 11.11
N THR A 353 25.91 -21.21 12.27
CA THR A 353 26.21 -21.95 13.51
C THR A 353 25.02 -22.03 14.48
N GLY A 354 23.83 -21.66 14.01
CA GLY A 354 22.57 -21.69 14.77
C GLY A 354 21.37 -21.59 13.82
N LYS A 355 20.19 -21.34 14.37
CA LYS A 355 18.93 -21.33 13.60
C LYS A 355 18.97 -20.26 12.51
N VAL A 356 18.46 -20.59 11.32
CA VAL A 356 18.30 -19.62 10.24
C VAL A 356 16.84 -19.15 10.24
N TRP A 357 16.65 -17.86 10.46
CA TRP A 357 15.33 -17.27 10.65
C TRP A 357 14.76 -16.70 9.35
N THR A 358 15.61 -16.20 8.47
CA THR A 358 15.19 -15.38 7.34
C THR A 358 16.02 -15.67 6.09
N ALA A 359 15.38 -15.53 4.93
CA ALA A 359 16.00 -15.66 3.63
C ALA A 359 15.33 -14.70 2.65
N ALA A 360 16.13 -14.01 1.83
CA ALA A 360 15.64 -13.13 0.78
C ALA A 360 16.39 -13.39 -0.53
N ALA A 361 15.64 -13.61 -1.61
CA ALA A 361 16.19 -13.71 -2.95
C ALA A 361 16.41 -12.30 -3.54
N HIS A 362 17.53 -12.11 -4.21
CA HIS A 362 17.80 -10.87 -4.92
C HIS A 362 16.87 -10.74 -6.16
N PRO A 363 16.36 -9.54 -6.48
CA PRO A 363 15.31 -9.37 -7.50
C PRO A 363 15.73 -9.65 -8.95
N ARG A 364 17.03 -9.65 -9.28
CA ARG A 364 17.54 -9.84 -10.65
C ARG A 364 18.70 -10.83 -10.83
N ARG A 365 19.41 -11.17 -9.75
CA ARG A 365 20.62 -11.98 -9.76
C ARG A 365 20.34 -13.26 -8.99
N PRO A 366 21.03 -14.37 -9.30
CA PRO A 366 20.93 -15.60 -8.53
C PRO A 366 21.69 -15.47 -7.19
N LEU A 367 21.32 -14.48 -6.38
CA LEU A 367 21.92 -14.16 -5.10
C LEU A 367 20.87 -14.37 -4.01
N LEU A 368 21.26 -15.04 -2.93
CA LEU A 368 20.41 -15.28 -1.76
C LEU A 368 21.08 -14.67 -0.52
N ALA A 369 20.34 -13.89 0.24
CA ALA A 369 20.75 -13.44 1.57
C ALA A 369 20.05 -14.28 2.64
N THR A 370 20.78 -14.74 3.65
CA THR A 370 20.22 -15.51 4.78
C THR A 370 20.81 -15.05 6.10
N ALA A 371 20.03 -15.14 7.18
CA ALA A 371 20.50 -14.70 8.49
C ALA A 371 19.82 -15.43 9.64
N GLY A 372 20.47 -15.44 10.80
CA GLY A 372 20.10 -16.33 11.90
C GLY A 372 20.67 -15.96 13.27
N ASP A 373 20.71 -16.97 14.14
CA ASP A 373 21.27 -16.90 15.50
C ASP A 373 22.76 -16.54 15.55
N ASP A 374 23.50 -16.82 14.48
CA ASP A 374 24.93 -16.57 14.37
C ASP A 374 25.27 -15.09 14.07
N ARG A 375 24.25 -14.22 14.08
CA ARG A 375 24.38 -12.75 13.99
C ARG A 375 25.03 -12.27 12.70
N THR A 376 25.12 -13.16 11.71
CA THR A 376 25.81 -12.94 10.46
C THR A 376 24.79 -13.01 9.34
N VAL A 377 24.83 -12.04 8.42
CA VAL A 377 24.10 -12.14 7.16
C VAL A 377 25.03 -12.80 6.16
N ARG A 378 24.62 -13.93 5.58
CA ARG A 378 25.41 -14.63 4.57
C ARG A 378 24.80 -14.40 3.20
N LEU A 379 25.67 -14.13 2.23
CA LEU A 379 25.33 -13.99 0.82
C LEU A 379 25.78 -15.24 0.08
N TRP A 380 24.89 -15.82 -0.71
CA TRP A 380 25.13 -17.07 -1.43
C TRP A 380 24.85 -16.92 -2.91
N ASP A 381 25.71 -17.52 -3.73
CA ASP A 381 25.41 -17.75 -5.13
C ASP A 381 24.43 -18.93 -5.23
N ALA A 382 23.20 -18.66 -5.66
CA ALA A 382 22.18 -19.67 -5.77
C ALA A 382 22.45 -20.68 -6.89
N ARG A 383 23.28 -20.36 -7.89
CA ARG A 383 23.66 -21.27 -9.00
C ARG A 383 24.66 -22.32 -8.56
N THR A 384 25.60 -21.94 -7.71
CA THR A 384 26.73 -22.80 -7.32
C THR A 384 26.61 -23.32 -5.89
N GLY A 385 25.76 -22.69 -5.06
CA GLY A 385 25.66 -22.95 -3.64
C GLY A 385 26.84 -22.44 -2.82
N ARG A 386 27.72 -21.62 -3.41
CA ARG A 386 28.89 -21.07 -2.72
C ARG A 386 28.52 -19.84 -1.90
N GLU A 387 29.14 -19.73 -0.74
CA GLU A 387 29.13 -18.49 0.03
C GLU A 387 29.98 -17.44 -0.69
N LEU A 388 29.40 -16.26 -0.90
CA LEU A 388 30.04 -15.11 -1.54
C LEU A 388 30.58 -14.11 -0.52
N ALA A 389 29.85 -13.92 0.58
CA ALA A 389 30.25 -13.01 1.66
C ALA A 389 29.54 -13.35 2.97
N ALA A 390 30.21 -13.02 4.08
CA ALA A 390 29.65 -12.97 5.41
C ALA A 390 29.67 -11.52 5.91
N LEU A 391 28.49 -10.93 6.09
CA LEU A 391 28.32 -9.57 6.58
C LEU A 391 28.17 -9.61 8.10
N THR A 392 29.24 -9.19 8.78
CA THR A 392 29.34 -9.20 10.25
C THR A 392 29.11 -7.81 10.83
N GLY A 393 28.59 -7.75 12.05
CA GLY A 393 28.50 -6.49 12.81
C GLY A 393 27.30 -6.45 13.75
N HIS A 394 26.25 -7.22 13.50
CA HIS A 394 25.16 -7.38 14.45
C HIS A 394 25.66 -8.03 15.75
N THR A 395 25.22 -7.49 16.88
CA THR A 395 25.58 -7.99 18.22
C THR A 395 24.51 -8.91 18.79
N GLY A 396 23.31 -8.90 18.20
CA GLY A 396 22.19 -9.81 18.46
C GLY A 396 21.83 -10.68 17.26
N ARG A 397 20.84 -11.57 17.41
CA ARG A 397 20.35 -12.41 16.32
C ARG A 397 19.85 -11.56 15.16
N VAL A 398 20.06 -12.00 13.92
CA VAL A 398 19.48 -11.30 12.76
C VAL A 398 18.15 -11.95 12.43
N LEU A 399 17.13 -11.11 12.39
CA LEU A 399 15.73 -11.51 12.44
C LEU A 399 15.02 -11.29 11.08
N ALA A 400 15.48 -10.32 10.30
CA ALA A 400 14.93 -10.01 8.99
C ALA A 400 16.02 -9.56 8.03
N VAL A 401 15.88 -9.93 6.75
CA VAL A 401 16.69 -9.40 5.64
C VAL A 401 15.79 -9.07 4.46
N ALA A 402 16.06 -7.96 3.76
CA ALA A 402 15.30 -7.55 2.59
C ALA A 402 16.17 -6.80 1.58
N PHE A 403 16.10 -7.20 0.30
CA PHE A 403 16.76 -6.46 -0.78
C PHE A 403 15.93 -5.24 -1.18
N SER A 404 16.61 -4.17 -1.59
CA SER A 404 15.98 -3.07 -2.30
C SER A 404 15.43 -3.55 -3.66
N PRO A 405 14.39 -2.90 -4.22
CA PRO A 405 13.81 -3.31 -5.51
C PRO A 405 14.82 -3.29 -6.68
N ASP A 406 15.79 -2.39 -6.64
CA ASP A 406 16.89 -2.34 -7.62
C ASP A 406 17.96 -3.41 -7.39
N GLY A 407 17.97 -4.05 -6.22
CA GLY A 407 18.94 -5.05 -5.79
C GLY A 407 20.31 -4.50 -5.36
N ALA A 408 20.48 -3.17 -5.34
CA ALA A 408 21.75 -2.55 -4.98
C ALA A 408 22.03 -2.61 -3.48
N ARG A 409 20.98 -2.67 -2.65
CA ARG A 409 21.10 -2.64 -1.20
C ARG A 409 20.40 -3.82 -0.55
N LEU A 410 20.90 -4.16 0.63
CA LEU A 410 20.29 -5.11 1.54
C LEU A 410 20.08 -4.43 2.90
N ALA A 411 18.89 -4.54 3.47
CA ALA A 411 18.64 -4.17 4.85
C ALA A 411 18.61 -5.43 5.72
N SER A 412 19.23 -5.37 6.91
CA SER A 412 19.11 -6.43 7.93
C SER A 412 18.72 -5.85 9.28
N GLY A 413 17.73 -6.46 9.92
CA GLY A 413 17.24 -6.06 11.25
C GLY A 413 17.65 -7.07 12.32
N GLY A 414 18.23 -6.59 13.43
CA GLY A 414 18.75 -7.43 14.52
C GLY A 414 18.00 -7.28 15.84
N GLU A 415 18.12 -8.30 16.71
CA GLU A 415 17.71 -8.26 18.12
C GLU A 415 18.55 -7.26 18.95
N ASP A 416 19.64 -6.74 18.37
CA ASP A 416 20.42 -5.64 18.93
C ASP A 416 19.76 -4.27 18.80
N GLY A 417 18.53 -4.21 18.27
CA GLY A 417 17.79 -2.95 18.10
C GLY A 417 18.26 -2.12 16.91
N THR A 418 19.14 -2.65 16.06
CA THR A 418 19.69 -1.93 14.90
C THR A 418 19.16 -2.47 13.58
N VAL A 419 19.06 -1.58 12.59
CA VAL A 419 18.91 -1.94 11.18
C VAL A 419 20.19 -1.57 10.45
N ARG A 420 20.83 -2.51 9.78
CA ARG A 420 22.03 -2.28 8.98
C ARG A 420 21.68 -2.25 7.50
N LEU A 421 22.18 -1.23 6.80
CA LEU A 421 22.08 -1.09 5.35
C LEU A 421 23.42 -1.48 4.74
N TRP A 422 23.40 -2.42 3.81
CA TRP A 422 24.55 -2.93 3.10
C TRP A 422 24.46 -2.56 1.63
N GLU A 423 25.56 -2.10 1.05
CA GLU A 423 25.72 -2.04 -0.41
C GLU A 423 26.13 -3.42 -0.91
N VAL A 424 25.46 -3.90 -1.96
CA VAL A 424 25.67 -5.21 -2.55
C VAL A 424 25.82 -5.04 -4.06
N PRO A 425 26.94 -4.46 -4.54
CA PRO A 425 27.13 -4.16 -5.96
C PRO A 425 27.13 -5.44 -6.83
N ALA A 426 26.91 -5.26 -8.13
CA ALA A 426 27.06 -6.34 -9.11
C ALA A 426 28.47 -6.91 -9.09
N ASP A 427 29.45 -6.01 -9.15
CA ASP A 427 30.87 -6.30 -9.23
C ASP A 427 31.59 -5.62 -8.05
N GLY A 428 31.83 -6.37 -6.98
CA GLY A 428 32.56 -5.87 -5.82
C GLY A 428 32.15 -6.51 -4.50
N PRO A 429 32.92 -6.26 -3.42
CA PRO A 429 32.57 -6.74 -2.10
C PRO A 429 31.35 -5.99 -1.56
N ALA A 430 30.47 -6.72 -0.89
CA ALA A 430 29.40 -6.11 -0.11
C ALA A 430 29.99 -5.39 1.11
N ALA A 431 29.46 -4.21 1.44
CA ALA A 431 29.98 -3.37 2.50
C ALA A 431 28.86 -2.71 3.31
N LEU A 432 29.12 -2.45 4.59
CA LEU A 432 28.21 -1.67 5.43
C LEU A 432 28.14 -0.24 4.89
N ARG A 433 26.94 0.29 4.73
CA ARG A 433 26.69 1.70 4.36
C ARG A 433 26.26 2.52 5.55
N ALA A 434 25.31 2.01 6.32
CA ALA A 434 24.81 2.72 7.49
C ALA A 434 24.26 1.74 8.53
N THR A 435 24.35 2.13 9.80
CA THR A 435 23.61 1.51 10.90
C THR A 435 22.56 2.50 11.36
N LEU A 436 21.30 2.09 11.31
CA LEU A 436 20.15 2.84 11.77
C LEU A 436 19.75 2.34 13.15
N VAL A 437 19.39 3.28 14.02
CA VAL A 437 19.00 3.02 15.40
C VAL A 437 17.70 3.78 15.67
N GLY A 438 16.66 3.07 16.06
CA GLY A 438 15.43 3.68 16.57
C GLY A 438 15.57 3.96 18.06
N LEU A 439 15.22 5.18 18.48
CA LEU A 439 15.24 5.62 19.87
C LEU A 439 13.82 6.05 20.28
N PRO A 440 13.43 5.92 21.56
CA PRO A 440 12.14 6.39 22.06
C PRO A 440 11.75 7.81 21.63
N GLY A 441 12.72 8.73 21.57
CA GLY A 441 12.50 10.12 21.19
C GLY A 441 12.83 10.46 19.72
N GLY A 442 13.26 9.50 18.90
CA GLY A 442 13.75 9.81 17.55
C GLY A 442 14.48 8.67 16.84
N TRP A 443 15.42 9.02 15.96
CA TRP A 443 16.25 8.03 15.27
C TRP A 443 17.65 8.57 15.01
N ALA A 444 18.59 7.64 14.80
CA ALA A 444 19.96 7.91 14.43
C ALA A 444 20.41 7.04 13.26
N ALA A 445 21.28 7.58 12.41
CA ALA A 445 21.96 6.84 11.35
C ALA A 445 23.46 7.12 11.43
N LEU A 446 24.27 6.05 11.45
CA LEU A 446 25.72 6.13 11.55
C LEU A 446 26.35 5.45 10.34
N ALA A 447 27.21 6.19 9.62
CA ALA A 447 28.03 5.65 8.56
C ALA A 447 29.36 5.11 9.11
N PRO A 448 29.96 4.08 8.48
CA PRO A 448 31.29 3.59 8.84
C PRO A 448 32.38 4.66 8.71
N SER A 449 32.16 5.67 7.87
CA SER A 449 33.01 6.85 7.71
C SER A 449 33.06 7.75 8.95
N GLY A 450 32.17 7.53 9.93
CA GLY A 450 31.99 8.33 11.14
C GLY A 450 31.01 9.49 10.98
N GLY A 451 30.46 9.70 9.77
CA GLY A 451 29.34 10.61 9.56
C GLY A 451 28.08 10.09 10.24
N TYR A 452 27.31 10.97 10.88
CA TYR A 452 26.04 10.58 11.50
C TYR A 452 24.93 11.60 11.27
N LYS A 453 23.69 11.10 11.31
CA LYS A 453 22.45 11.86 11.27
C LYS A 453 21.56 11.45 12.42
N TYR A 454 20.72 12.37 12.87
CA TYR A 454 19.67 12.06 13.82
C TYR A 454 18.51 13.04 13.67
N GLU A 455 17.35 12.64 14.19
CA GLU A 455 16.16 13.47 14.28
C GLU A 455 15.42 13.12 15.58
N GLY A 456 14.81 14.11 16.21
CA GLY A 456 14.10 13.95 17.49
C GLY A 456 14.98 14.18 18.72
N ASP A 457 14.40 13.93 19.90
CA ASP A 457 15.11 14.05 21.18
C ASP A 457 15.87 12.77 21.47
N VAL A 458 17.09 12.71 20.94
CA VAL A 458 18.01 11.57 21.09
C VAL A 458 19.06 11.81 22.18
N THR A 459 18.95 12.91 22.93
CA THR A 459 19.94 13.33 23.92
C THR A 459 20.03 12.31 25.06
N GLY A 460 21.25 11.98 25.50
CA GLY A 460 21.52 10.95 26.51
C GLY A 460 21.50 9.49 26.04
N GLU A 461 20.73 9.14 25.01
CA GLU A 461 20.56 7.76 24.53
C GLU A 461 21.39 7.43 23.28
N PHE A 462 21.68 8.44 22.43
CA PHE A 462 22.43 8.28 21.19
C PHE A 462 23.77 7.56 21.37
N TRP A 463 24.53 7.91 22.42
CA TRP A 463 25.85 7.31 22.67
C TRP A 463 25.81 6.01 23.48
N HIS A 464 24.67 5.70 24.11
CA HIS A 464 24.49 4.44 24.82
C HIS A 464 24.61 3.23 23.88
N VAL A 465 24.23 3.43 22.62
CA VAL A 465 24.26 2.41 21.54
C VAL A 465 25.67 2.18 20.99
N VAL A 466 26.59 3.14 21.18
CA VAL A 466 28.01 3.04 20.76
C VAL A 466 28.92 2.67 21.94
N GLY A 467 28.36 2.39 23.13
CA GLY A 467 29.15 2.02 24.32
C GLY A 467 29.99 3.17 24.89
N MET A 468 29.72 4.42 24.49
CA MET A 468 30.39 5.61 25.01
C MET A 468 29.44 6.37 25.92
N CYS A 469 29.81 6.55 27.19
CA CYS A 469 28.99 7.29 28.12
C CYS A 469 29.15 8.80 27.91
N ARG A 470 28.01 9.49 27.74
CA ARG A 470 27.74 10.85 28.24
C ARG A 470 28.34 12.04 27.47
N PHE A 471 28.14 12.10 26.16
CA PHE A 471 28.36 13.31 25.36
C PHE A 471 27.05 13.76 24.69
N GLU A 472 26.86 15.05 24.44
CA GLU A 472 25.77 15.55 23.60
C GLU A 472 26.09 15.32 22.11
N PRO A 473 25.10 15.10 21.23
CA PRO A 473 25.33 15.10 19.78
C PRO A 473 26.05 16.39 19.35
N GLY A 474 27.20 16.26 18.69
CA GLY A 474 28.03 17.38 18.23
C GLY A 474 29.13 17.82 19.21
N GLU A 475 29.10 17.36 20.46
CA GLU A 475 30.12 17.73 21.48
C GLU A 475 31.52 17.25 21.10
N LEU A 476 31.63 16.11 20.41
CA LEU A 476 32.90 15.51 20.02
C LEU A 476 33.37 15.86 18.61
N ASP A 477 32.57 16.56 17.81
CA ASP A 477 32.87 16.83 16.39
C ASP A 477 34.17 17.65 16.22
N GLY A 478 34.46 18.55 17.17
CA GLY A 478 35.71 19.32 17.20
C GLY A 478 36.93 18.53 17.67
N HIS A 479 36.73 17.36 18.29
CA HIS A 479 37.78 16.56 18.94
C HIS A 479 38.10 15.27 18.17
N LEU A 480 37.12 14.69 17.47
CA LEU A 480 37.24 13.47 16.70
C LEU A 480 37.27 13.77 15.21
N LYS A 481 38.47 13.79 14.61
CA LYS A 481 38.68 14.13 13.19
C LYS A 481 37.92 13.27 12.16
N GLY A 482 37.27 12.19 12.59
CA GLY A 482 36.43 11.32 11.75
C GLY A 482 34.95 11.31 12.09
N VAL A 483 34.52 11.93 13.19
CA VAL A 483 33.10 11.94 13.60
C VAL A 483 32.52 13.30 13.29
N ARG A 484 31.45 13.34 12.50
CA ARG A 484 30.82 14.60 12.09
C ARG A 484 29.32 14.45 11.90
N ASN A 485 28.56 15.44 12.37
CA ASN A 485 27.16 15.56 11.98
C ASN A 485 27.04 15.90 10.48
N VAL A 486 26.21 15.14 9.76
CA VAL A 486 25.91 15.38 8.35
C VAL A 486 24.53 16.05 8.26
N PRO A 487 24.39 17.22 7.59
CA PRO A 487 23.12 17.89 7.42
C PRO A 487 22.03 16.97 6.86
N SER A 488 20.78 17.19 7.27
CA SER A 488 19.65 16.34 6.85
C SER A 488 19.50 16.27 5.33
N ALA A 489 19.79 17.36 4.62
CA ALA A 489 19.70 17.49 3.17
C ALA A 489 20.79 16.72 2.39
N ASP A 490 21.93 16.41 3.00
CA ASP A 490 23.09 15.83 2.31
C ASP A 490 23.10 14.30 2.42
N PRO A 491 23.56 13.52 1.44
CA PRO A 491 23.62 12.06 1.58
C PRO A 491 24.56 11.63 2.71
N LEU A 492 24.17 10.58 3.44
CA LEU A 492 25.09 9.91 4.38
C LEU A 492 26.07 9.05 3.56
N GLU A 493 27.35 9.44 3.57
CA GLU A 493 28.46 8.82 2.82
C GLU A 493 28.94 7.49 3.43
#